data_AF-A0A947A128-F1
#
_entry.id   AF-A0A947A128-F1
#
_cell.length_a   1.000
_cell.length_b   1.000
_cell.length_c   1.000
_cell.angle_alpha   90.00
_cell.angle_beta   90.00
_cell.angle_gamma   90.00
#
_symmetry.space_group_name_H-M   'P 1'
#
loop_
_entity.id
_entity.type
_entity.pdbx_description
1 polymer ?
#
loop_
_entity_poly.entity_id
_entity_poly.type
_entity_poly.pdbx_seq_one_letter_code
_entity_poly.pdbx_strand_id
1 'polypeptide(L)'
;MKKLFAITLLCCLFGTSQLFSQKAFADGEWFKFRIHYGIFNASYATLQVEESRLANKPVYHIKGRGKSTGLLSLFFKVDDDYQSYIDKRTGKPYKFIRNINEGGYTKDLEIDFDHRENKAHVLNRENNRRQTYSVPNNVHDMLSAFYYIRNQIDGDDLKPGKEMRM
;
A
#
# COMPACT_ATOMS: atom_id res chain seq x y z
N MET A 1 -46.30 -4.52 39.74
CA MET A 1 -46.08 -4.10 38.34
C MET A 1 -45.08 -2.94 38.22
N LYS A 2 -43.91 -3.01 38.86
CA LYS A 2 -42.84 -1.98 38.75
C LYS A 2 -41.43 -2.58 38.57
N LYS A 3 -41.32 -3.91 38.47
CA LYS A 3 -40.04 -4.62 38.31
C LYS A 3 -39.81 -5.21 36.91
N LEU A 4 -40.80 -5.14 36.01
CA LEU A 4 -40.64 -5.58 34.62
C LEU A 4 -40.10 -4.49 33.67
N PHE A 5 -40.15 -3.21 34.07
CA PHE A 5 -39.70 -2.10 33.22
C PHE A 5 -38.16 -1.91 33.22
N ALA A 6 -37.46 -2.50 34.19
CA ALA A 6 -36.00 -2.37 34.30
C ALA A 6 -35.22 -3.34 33.40
N ILE A 7 -35.86 -4.41 32.91
CA ILE A 7 -35.18 -5.43 32.10
C ILE A 7 -35.14 -5.03 30.62
N THR A 8 -36.06 -4.18 30.15
CA THR A 8 -36.09 -3.71 28.76
C THR A 8 -35.07 -2.62 28.45
N LEU A 9 -34.50 -1.95 29.45
CA LEU A 9 -33.48 -0.90 29.24
C LEU A 9 -32.04 -1.47 29.14
N LEU A 10 -31.82 -2.72 29.58
CA LEU A 10 -30.47 -3.33 29.59
C LEU A 10 -30.08 -3.96 28.24
N CYS A 11 -31.05 -4.24 27.36
CA CYS A 11 -30.78 -4.79 26.03
C CYS A 11 -30.36 -3.75 24.97
N CYS A 12 -30.46 -2.44 25.27
CA CYS A 12 -30.05 -1.39 24.32
C CYS A 12 -28.57 -1.02 24.38
N LEU A 13 -27.76 -1.63 25.26
CA LEU A 13 -26.32 -1.33 25.41
C LEU A 13 -25.38 -2.22 24.59
N PHE A 14 -25.89 -3.19 23.82
CA PHE A 14 -25.08 -4.05 22.94
C PHE A 14 -25.26 -3.74 21.45
N GLY A 15 -25.70 -2.53 21.12
CA GLY A 15 -25.68 -2.01 19.76
C GLY A 15 -24.37 -1.29 19.43
N THR A 16 -23.20 -1.83 19.78
CA THR A 16 -21.99 -1.38 19.08
C THR A 16 -22.06 -1.97 17.68
N SER A 17 -22.66 -1.22 16.76
CA SER A 17 -22.32 -1.35 15.35
C SER A 17 -20.81 -1.13 15.28
N GLN A 18 -20.04 -2.23 15.31
CA GLN A 18 -18.73 -2.20 14.71
C GLN A 18 -18.99 -1.81 13.27
N LEU A 19 -18.76 -0.54 12.95
CA LEU A 19 -18.53 -0.12 11.59
C LEU A 19 -17.33 -0.96 11.15
N PHE A 20 -17.62 -2.13 10.57
CA PHE A 20 -16.66 -2.82 9.76
C PHE A 20 -16.39 -1.85 8.63
N SER A 21 -15.32 -1.07 8.77
CA SER A 21 -14.70 -0.38 7.65
C SER A 21 -14.31 -1.52 6.71
N GLN A 22 -15.17 -1.74 5.71
CA GLN A 22 -14.93 -2.74 4.69
C GLN A 22 -13.66 -2.32 3.99
N LYS A 23 -12.62 -3.15 4.08
CA LYS A 23 -11.37 -2.86 3.38
C LYS A 23 -11.66 -2.87 1.88
N ALA A 24 -11.13 -1.88 1.19
CA ALA A 24 -11.25 -1.76 -0.26
C ALA A 24 -10.41 -2.79 -1.03
N PHE A 25 -9.62 -3.60 -0.32
CA PHE A 25 -8.78 -4.66 -0.87
C PHE A 25 -8.63 -5.81 0.15
N ALA A 26 -8.26 -6.99 -0.34
CA ALA A 26 -8.03 -8.18 0.45
C ALA A 26 -6.88 -9.03 -0.14
N ASP A 27 -6.61 -10.17 0.48
CA ASP A 27 -5.69 -11.17 -0.07
C ASP A 27 -6.08 -11.58 -1.50
N GLY A 28 -5.08 -11.80 -2.36
CA GLY A 28 -5.27 -12.23 -3.74
C GLY A 28 -5.71 -11.14 -4.71
N GLU A 29 -5.90 -9.90 -4.26
CA GLU A 29 -6.17 -8.79 -5.17
C GLU A 29 -5.01 -8.58 -6.15
N TRP A 30 -5.35 -8.37 -7.43
CA TRP A 30 -4.37 -8.18 -8.48
C TRP A 30 -4.86 -7.20 -9.55
N PHE A 31 -3.96 -6.35 -10.01
CA PHE A 31 -4.18 -5.46 -11.16
C PHE A 31 -3.09 -5.65 -12.20
N LYS A 32 -3.47 -5.43 -13.46
CA LYS A 32 -2.53 -5.24 -14.57
C LYS A 32 -2.96 -4.05 -15.40
N PHE A 33 -2.08 -3.07 -15.44
CA PHE A 33 -2.21 -1.86 -16.22
C PHE A 33 -1.36 -1.97 -17.48
N ARG A 34 -1.92 -1.55 -18.60
CA ARG A 34 -1.21 -1.43 -19.87
C ARG A 34 -0.95 0.05 -20.14
N ILE A 35 0.32 0.42 -20.26
CA ILE A 35 0.73 1.79 -20.59
C ILE A 35 1.07 1.80 -22.09
N HIS A 36 0.41 2.66 -22.85
CA HIS A 36 0.57 2.73 -24.30
C HIS A 36 0.55 4.17 -24.81
N TYR A 37 1.27 4.41 -25.90
CA TYR A 37 1.28 5.66 -26.64
C TYR A 37 0.71 5.40 -28.04
N GLY A 38 -0.53 5.86 -28.26
CA GLY A 38 -1.29 5.51 -29.46
C GLY A 38 -1.44 3.99 -29.60
N ILE A 39 -0.96 3.45 -30.72
CA ILE A 39 -1.00 2.02 -31.02
C ILE A 39 0.15 1.21 -30.39
N PHE A 40 1.15 1.86 -29.80
CA PHE A 40 2.34 1.20 -29.28
C PHE A 40 2.23 0.93 -27.78
N ASN A 41 2.32 -0.35 -27.39
CA ASN A 41 2.44 -0.72 -25.98
C ASN A 41 3.85 -0.40 -25.49
N ALA A 42 3.94 0.47 -24.48
CA ALA A 42 5.21 0.88 -23.90
C ALA A 42 5.61 -0.04 -22.73
N SER A 43 4.67 -0.31 -21.83
CA SER A 43 4.95 -1.12 -20.64
C SER A 43 3.69 -1.70 -20.03
N TYR A 44 3.90 -2.62 -19.09
CA TYR A 44 2.86 -3.08 -18.18
C TYR A 44 3.29 -2.79 -16.74
N ALA A 45 2.32 -2.42 -15.91
CA ALA A 45 2.47 -2.36 -14.47
C ALA A 45 1.52 -3.37 -13.83
N THR A 46 1.97 -4.08 -12.80
CA THR A 46 1.12 -4.97 -12.01
C THR A 46 1.20 -4.59 -10.55
N LEU A 47 0.11 -4.81 -9.83
CA LEU A 47 0.02 -4.70 -8.39
C LEU A 47 -0.62 -5.99 -7.87
N GLN A 48 -0.07 -6.56 -6.81
CA GLN A 48 -0.58 -7.78 -6.21
C GLN A 48 -0.56 -7.65 -4.68
N VAL A 49 -1.62 -8.13 -4.03
CA VAL A 49 -1.70 -8.23 -2.56
C VAL A 49 -1.68 -9.69 -2.15
N GLU A 50 -0.79 -10.02 -1.23
CA GLU A 50 -0.71 -11.35 -0.62
C GLU A 50 -0.67 -11.23 0.90
N GLU A 51 -1.31 -12.14 1.62
CA GLU A 51 -1.07 -12.32 3.05
C GLU A 51 0.30 -12.92 3.31
N SER A 52 1.04 -12.35 4.28
CA SER A 52 2.38 -12.79 4.60
C SER A 52 2.71 -12.56 6.08
N ARG A 53 3.94 -12.89 6.48
CA ARG A 53 4.47 -12.65 7.82
C ARG A 53 5.83 -11.97 7.71
N LEU A 54 5.98 -10.83 8.40
CA LEU A 54 7.26 -10.13 8.56
C LEU A 54 7.69 -10.23 10.02
N ALA A 55 8.79 -10.92 10.32
CA ALA A 55 9.27 -11.15 11.69
C ALA A 55 8.15 -11.63 12.64
N ASN A 56 7.41 -12.67 12.23
CA ASN A 56 6.24 -13.22 12.94
C ASN A 56 5.02 -12.28 13.09
N LYS A 57 5.04 -11.10 12.48
CA LYS A 57 3.88 -10.22 12.42
C LYS A 57 3.06 -10.46 11.15
N PRO A 58 1.74 -10.67 11.23
CA PRO A 58 0.89 -10.77 10.06
C PRO A 58 0.82 -9.43 9.31
N VAL A 59 1.06 -9.46 8.01
CA VAL A 59 1.11 -8.29 7.13
C VAL A 59 0.42 -8.59 5.79
N TYR A 60 0.07 -7.54 5.04
CA TYR A 60 -0.08 -7.68 3.60
C TYR A 60 1.27 -7.38 2.93
N HIS A 61 1.70 -8.27 2.04
CA HIS A 61 2.82 -8.06 1.14
C HIS A 61 2.26 -7.59 -0.21
N ILE A 62 2.50 -6.32 -0.50
CA ILE A 62 2.12 -5.71 -1.75
C ILE A 62 3.33 -5.77 -2.68
N LYS A 63 3.15 -6.32 -3.88
CA LYS A 63 4.17 -6.36 -4.94
C LYS A 63 3.72 -5.51 -6.12
N GLY A 64 4.56 -4.57 -6.52
CA GLY A 64 4.39 -3.74 -7.70
C GLY A 64 5.49 -4.04 -8.71
N ARG A 65 5.13 -4.45 -9.93
CA ARG A 65 6.11 -4.68 -11.01
C ARG A 65 5.82 -3.79 -12.19
N GLY A 66 6.82 -3.04 -12.65
CA GLY A 66 6.79 -2.29 -13.90
C GLY A 66 7.74 -2.92 -14.91
N LYS A 67 7.30 -3.18 -16.14
CA LYS A 67 8.17 -3.75 -17.17
C LYS A 67 7.86 -3.20 -18.54
N SER A 68 8.86 -2.68 -19.25
CA SER A 68 8.70 -2.27 -20.63
C SER A 68 8.57 -3.46 -21.57
N THR A 69 7.87 -3.28 -22.69
CA THR A 69 7.59 -4.34 -23.66
C THR A 69 7.78 -3.88 -25.10
N GLY A 70 7.99 -4.83 -26.01
CA GLY A 70 8.05 -4.56 -27.45
C GLY A 70 9.29 -3.78 -27.88
N LEU A 71 9.21 -3.11 -29.03
CA LEU A 71 10.36 -2.39 -29.60
C LEU A 71 10.84 -1.23 -28.71
N LEU A 72 9.94 -0.67 -27.90
CA LEU A 72 10.27 0.41 -26.95
C LEU A 72 11.17 -0.06 -25.80
N SER A 73 11.17 -1.34 -25.42
CA SER A 73 12.11 -1.84 -24.40
C SER A 73 13.57 -1.84 -24.87
N LEU A 74 13.82 -1.77 -26.18
CA LEU A 74 15.16 -1.68 -26.75
C LEU A 74 15.77 -0.28 -26.58
N PHE A 75 14.93 0.76 -26.53
CA PHE A 75 15.35 2.15 -26.36
C PHE A 75 15.13 2.67 -24.93
N PHE A 76 14.11 2.16 -24.24
CA PHE A 76 13.69 2.56 -22.89
C PHE A 76 13.36 1.32 -22.05
N LYS A 77 14.40 0.62 -21.57
CA LYS A 77 14.25 -0.54 -20.69
C LYS A 77 13.70 -0.09 -19.33
N VAL A 78 12.65 -0.75 -18.86
CA VAL A 78 12.10 -0.60 -17.51
C VAL A 78 11.94 -1.99 -16.93
N ASP A 79 12.49 -2.21 -15.74
CA ASP A 79 12.32 -3.44 -14.95
C ASP A 79 12.35 -3.06 -13.48
N ASP A 80 11.16 -2.82 -12.94
CA ASP A 80 10.96 -2.24 -11.63
C ASP A 80 10.30 -3.26 -10.70
N ASP A 81 10.85 -3.41 -9.50
CA ASP A 81 10.32 -4.19 -8.39
C ASP A 81 10.15 -3.28 -7.17
N TYR A 82 8.89 -3.01 -6.85
CA TYR A 82 8.50 -2.31 -5.64
C TYR A 82 7.78 -3.30 -4.73
N GLN A 83 8.12 -3.32 -3.45
CA GLN A 83 7.43 -4.17 -2.48
C GLN A 83 7.20 -3.42 -1.19
N SER A 84 6.03 -3.61 -0.58
CA SER A 84 5.71 -3.04 0.72
C SER A 84 5.06 -4.10 1.61
N TYR A 85 5.50 -4.17 2.86
CA TYR A 85 4.93 -5.02 3.89
C TYR A 85 4.16 -4.13 4.85
N ILE A 86 2.84 -4.13 4.74
CA ILE A 86 1.97 -3.21 5.48
C ILE A 86 1.21 -3.92 6.60
N ASP A 87 0.99 -3.19 7.69
CA ASP A 87 0.14 -3.63 8.78
C ASP A 87 -1.30 -3.86 8.30
N LYS A 88 -1.85 -5.06 8.54
CA LYS A 88 -3.20 -5.41 8.05
C LYS A 88 -4.30 -4.51 8.61
N ARG A 89 -4.10 -3.85 9.76
CA ARG A 89 -5.12 -3.03 10.42
C ARG A 89 -4.96 -1.55 10.10
N THR A 90 -3.73 -1.04 10.18
CA THR A 90 -3.45 0.41 10.05
C THR A 90 -2.99 0.81 8.66
N GLY A 91 -2.58 -0.13 7.81
CA GLY A 91 -2.01 0.15 6.48
C GLY A 91 -0.60 0.76 6.52
N LYS A 92 -0.03 1.01 7.70
CA LYS A 92 1.32 1.55 7.86
C LYS A 92 2.37 0.55 7.35
N PRO A 93 3.39 0.98 6.60
CA PRO A 93 4.43 0.10 6.13
C PRO A 93 5.42 -0.22 7.26
N TYR A 94 5.83 -1.48 7.37
CA TYR A 94 6.96 -1.89 8.21
C TYR A 94 8.25 -1.97 7.41
N LYS A 95 8.16 -2.37 6.14
CA LYS A 95 9.29 -2.53 5.23
C LYS A 95 8.89 -2.15 3.81
N PHE A 96 9.77 -1.43 3.14
CA PHE A 96 9.65 -1.11 1.71
C PHE A 96 10.94 -1.50 0.97
N ILE A 97 10.78 -2.09 -0.20
CA ILE A 97 11.88 -2.49 -1.08
C ILE A 97 11.65 -1.82 -2.44
N ARG A 98 12.69 -1.20 -2.99
CA ARG A 98 12.71 -0.63 -4.33
C ARG A 98 13.95 -1.14 -5.04
N ASN A 99 13.78 -2.02 -6.00
CA ASN A 99 14.83 -2.46 -6.91
C ASN A 99 14.38 -2.17 -8.34
N ILE A 100 14.99 -1.19 -8.99
CA ILE A 100 14.56 -0.69 -10.30
C ILE A 100 15.72 -0.55 -11.27
N ASN A 101 15.39 -0.65 -12.56
CA ASN A 101 16.28 -0.33 -13.67
C ASN A 101 15.48 0.35 -14.79
N GLU A 102 15.63 1.66 -14.88
CA GLU A 102 14.90 2.53 -15.80
C GLU A 102 15.90 3.21 -16.74
N GLY A 103 16.16 2.60 -17.90
CA GLY A 103 17.01 3.16 -18.94
C GLY A 103 18.48 3.36 -18.50
N GLY A 104 18.97 2.53 -17.57
CA GLY A 104 20.31 2.65 -16.99
C GLY A 104 20.36 3.41 -15.66
N TYR A 105 19.27 4.06 -15.25
CA TYR A 105 19.13 4.53 -13.88
C TYR A 105 18.73 3.37 -12.97
N THR A 106 19.56 3.04 -11.99
CA THR A 106 19.28 1.98 -11.02
C THR A 106 19.09 2.54 -9.62
N LYS A 107 18.23 1.86 -8.85
CA LYS A 107 18.15 1.99 -7.40
C LYS A 107 17.87 0.64 -6.80
N ASP A 108 18.61 0.29 -5.75
CA ASP A 108 18.33 -0.85 -4.89
C ASP A 108 18.32 -0.36 -3.43
N LEU A 109 17.12 -0.16 -2.90
CA LEU A 109 16.86 0.39 -1.57
C LEU A 109 15.98 -0.56 -0.76
N GLU A 110 16.32 -0.71 0.51
CA GLU A 110 15.47 -1.26 1.54
C GLU A 110 15.24 -0.22 2.63
N ILE A 111 13.99 -0.04 3.06
CA ILE A 111 13.61 0.89 4.10
C ILE A 111 12.84 0.14 5.18
N ASP A 112 13.35 0.14 6.41
CA ASP A 112 12.64 -0.33 7.59
C ASP A 112 12.05 0.87 8.33
N PHE A 113 10.74 0.84 8.59
CA PHE A 113 10.03 1.93 9.28
C PHE A 113 9.84 1.60 10.77
N ASP A 114 10.45 2.41 11.63
CA ASP A 114 10.19 2.41 13.06
C ASP A 114 9.15 3.49 13.42
N HIS A 115 7.89 3.06 13.47
CA HIS A 115 6.77 3.93 13.85
C HIS A 115 6.70 4.25 15.35
N ARG A 116 7.52 3.60 16.19
CA ARG A 116 7.60 3.95 17.63
C ARG A 116 8.52 5.15 17.83
N GLU A 117 9.65 5.13 17.13
CA GLU A 117 10.67 6.18 17.19
C GLU A 117 10.51 7.25 16.11
N ASN A 118 9.52 7.10 15.22
CA ASN A 118 9.31 7.98 14.05
C ASN A 118 10.56 8.11 13.18
N LYS A 119 11.15 6.96 12.84
CA LYS A 119 12.37 6.85 12.03
C LYS A 119 12.18 5.93 10.84
N ALA A 120 12.87 6.23 9.76
CA ALA A 120 13.06 5.34 8.61
C ALA A 120 14.54 5.01 8.46
N HIS A 121 14.88 3.73 8.55
CA HIS A 121 16.23 3.22 8.34
C HIS A 121 16.38 2.77 6.90
N VAL A 122 17.18 3.49 6.12
CA VAL A 122 17.38 3.26 4.70
C VAL A 122 18.72 2.57 4.49
N LEU A 123 18.69 1.41 3.86
CA LEU A 123 19.86 0.72 3.32
C LEU A 123 19.85 0.88 1.79
N ASN A 124 20.84 1.59 1.27
CA ASN A 124 21.16 1.55 -0.15
C ASN A 124 22.10 0.37 -0.42
N ARG A 125 21.60 -0.64 -1.14
CA ARG A 125 22.33 -1.88 -1.44
C ARG A 125 23.33 -1.71 -2.59
N GLU A 126 23.17 -0.69 -3.44
CA GLU A 126 24.11 -0.39 -4.53
C GLU A 126 25.50 -0.01 -4.00
N ASN A 127 25.56 0.62 -2.83
CA ASN A 127 26.80 1.09 -2.20
C ASN A 127 26.94 0.71 -0.72
N ASN A 128 26.06 -0.16 -0.22
CA ASN A 128 25.99 -0.59 1.18
C ASN A 128 25.89 0.56 2.21
N ARG A 129 25.39 1.74 1.81
CA ARG A 129 25.24 2.89 2.70
C ARG A 129 23.97 2.77 3.53
N ARG A 130 24.10 3.00 4.84
CA ARG A 130 22.97 3.09 5.77
C ARG A 130 22.75 4.54 6.19
N GLN A 131 21.50 4.97 6.18
CA GLN A 131 21.09 6.29 6.63
C GLN A 131 19.81 6.16 7.47
N THR A 132 19.59 7.08 8.39
CA THR A 132 18.37 7.13 9.19
C THR A 132 17.77 8.52 9.07
N TYR A 133 16.47 8.58 8.85
CA TYR A 133 15.72 9.82 8.70
C TYR A 133 14.62 9.88 9.74
N SER A 134 14.41 11.05 10.33
CA SER A 134 13.18 11.33 11.08
C SER A 134 12.02 11.45 10.09
N VAL A 135 10.90 10.83 10.42
CA VAL A 135 9.69 10.82 9.58
C VAL A 135 8.50 11.29 10.41
N PRO A 136 7.48 11.91 9.80
CA PRO A 136 6.26 12.25 10.53
C PRO A 136 5.51 11.00 10.99
N ASN A 137 4.65 11.18 11.99
CA ASN A 137 3.67 10.16 12.36
C ASN A 137 2.85 9.74 11.13
N ASN A 138 2.56 8.45 11.01
CA ASN A 138 1.77 7.90 9.90
C ASN A 138 2.40 8.10 8.51
N VAL A 139 3.73 8.04 8.43
CA VAL A 139 4.43 8.01 7.13
C VAL A 139 4.06 6.75 6.34
N HIS A 140 3.95 6.91 5.02
CA HIS A 140 3.67 5.84 4.07
C HIS A 140 4.73 5.83 2.96
N ASP A 141 5.10 4.64 2.49
CA ASP A 141 5.75 4.47 1.19
C ASP A 141 4.73 4.52 0.04
N MET A 142 5.21 4.59 -1.21
CA MET A 142 4.38 4.74 -2.40
C MET A 142 3.28 3.68 -2.54
N LEU A 143 3.59 2.40 -2.27
CA LEU A 143 2.61 1.32 -2.38
C LEU A 143 1.63 1.38 -1.20
N SER A 144 2.15 1.52 0.02
CA SER A 144 1.30 1.61 1.21
C SER A 144 0.36 2.81 1.16
N ALA A 145 0.78 3.94 0.59
CA ALA A 145 -0.03 5.14 0.40
C ALA A 145 -1.20 4.88 -0.55
N PHE A 146 -0.96 4.22 -1.69
CA PHE A 146 -2.00 3.86 -2.64
C PHE A 146 -3.11 3.01 -1.99
N TYR A 147 -2.71 1.97 -1.26
CA TYR A 147 -3.67 1.10 -0.56
C TYR A 147 -4.32 1.76 0.65
N TYR A 148 -3.59 2.63 1.37
CA TYR A 148 -4.16 3.42 2.47
C TYR A 148 -5.27 4.32 1.96
N ILE A 149 -5.02 5.09 0.89
CA ILE A 149 -5.99 6.01 0.28
C ILE A 149 -7.24 5.25 -0.16
N ARG A 150 -7.11 4.06 -0.75
CA ARG A 150 -8.26 3.26 -1.17
C ARG A 150 -9.21 2.89 -0.02
N ASN A 151 -8.70 2.74 1.20
CA ASN A 151 -9.53 2.51 2.39
C ASN A 151 -10.15 3.79 2.97
N GLN A 152 -9.74 4.99 2.51
CA GLN A 152 -10.26 6.27 2.98
C GLN A 152 -11.34 6.86 2.06
N ILE A 153 -11.52 6.29 0.86
CA ILE A 153 -12.48 6.78 -0.12
C ILE A 153 -13.80 6.03 0.03
N ASP A 154 -14.90 6.76 0.21
CA ASP A 154 -16.24 6.21 0.05
C ASP A 154 -16.55 6.06 -1.45
N GLY A 155 -17.13 4.92 -1.85
CA GLY A 155 -17.51 4.68 -3.23
C GLY A 155 -18.51 5.72 -3.77
N ASP A 156 -19.40 6.22 -2.92
CA ASP A 156 -20.37 7.26 -3.27
C ASP A 156 -19.72 8.63 -3.54
N ASP A 157 -18.49 8.81 -3.07
CA ASP A 157 -17.71 10.02 -3.28
C ASP A 157 -16.97 10.04 -4.62
N LEU A 158 -16.83 8.91 -5.32
CA LEU A 158 -16.17 8.79 -6.62
C LEU A 158 -17.10 9.20 -7.77
N LYS A 159 -17.18 10.49 -8.04
CA LYS A 159 -17.95 11.07 -9.16
C LYS A 159 -17.02 11.67 -10.23
N PRO A 160 -17.32 11.51 -11.53
CA PRO A 160 -16.52 12.12 -12.59
C PRO A 160 -16.33 13.62 -12.38
N GLY A 161 -15.07 14.09 -12.43
CA GLY A 161 -14.72 15.50 -12.25
C GLY A 161 -14.74 16.03 -10.81
N LYS A 162 -15.11 15.20 -9.82
CA LYS A 162 -15.04 15.60 -8.41
C LYS A 162 -13.62 15.46 -7.88
N GLU A 163 -13.05 16.58 -7.44
CA GLU A 163 -11.78 16.59 -6.71
C GLU A 163 -12.02 16.25 -5.24
N MET A 164 -11.14 15.41 -4.68
CA MET A 164 -11.16 15.07 -3.26
C MET A 164 -9.97 15.75 -2.58
N ARG A 165 -10.24 16.49 -1.51
CA ARG A 165 -9.20 16.98 -0.60
C ARG A 165 -8.93 15.90 0.44
N MET A 166 -7.69 15.42 0.48
CA MET A 166 -7.19 14.44 1.45
C MET A 166 -6.23 15.11 2.43
#